data_AF-A0A848GVT2-F1
#
_entry.id   AF-A0A848GVT2-F1
#
_cell.length_a   1.000
_cell.length_b   1.000
_cell.length_c   1.000
_cell.angle_alpha   90.00
_cell.angle_beta   90.00
_cell.angle_gamma   90.00
#
_symmetry.space_group_name_H-M   'P 1'
#
loop_
_entity.id
_entity.type
_entity.pdbx_description
1 polymer ?
#
loop_
_entity_poly.entity_id
_entity_poly.type
_entity_poly.pdbx_seq_one_letter_code
_entity_poly.pdbx_strand_id
1 'polypeptide(L)'
;MKVPLRMLTAVLFLACANSQGAELYACRDGGGRPSYQQLPCSELQQDAAPPVAPVAAKPAAAVPSQALTRRKREVLDLTVMLQRCRSDQPGFAERSEAVLVAWKKRYAQTLAEQRSQLASQLREAKRITISPQFCTDDLLRKMEPLTVMPDTRLDSVEKTWGLFLAALKAGDRLTAEHCLTGKAEARWKQRAEQLSDEDLRRYAEGIRGFKVRWGDDYMKEALAADDSHVAGVVFENLNEEWRISDL
;
A
#
# COMPACT_ATOMS: atom_id res chain seq x y z
N MET A 1 24.28 -8.21 -48.69
CA MET A 1 25.42 -8.93 -48.08
C MET A 1 24.97 -9.46 -46.73
N LYS A 2 24.99 -10.79 -46.56
CA LYS A 2 24.64 -11.52 -45.34
C LYS A 2 25.91 -11.76 -44.52
N VAL A 3 25.90 -11.52 -43.21
CA VAL A 3 26.82 -12.16 -42.26
C VAL A 3 26.01 -12.57 -41.01
N PRO A 4 26.11 -13.83 -40.55
CA PRO A 4 25.24 -14.39 -39.51
C PRO A 4 25.91 -14.49 -38.12
N LEU A 5 25.04 -14.60 -37.10
CA LEU A 5 25.09 -15.52 -35.95
C LEU A 5 26.41 -15.69 -35.16
N ARG A 6 26.41 -15.20 -33.91
CA ARG A 6 27.05 -15.83 -32.73
C ARG A 6 26.22 -15.44 -31.49
N MET A 7 25.24 -16.24 -31.07
CA MET A 7 25.36 -17.25 -29.99
C MET A 7 26.57 -17.05 -29.06
N LEU A 8 26.29 -16.59 -27.84
CA LEU A 8 27.15 -16.81 -26.68
C LEU A 8 26.28 -17.01 -25.43
N THR A 9 26.00 -18.29 -25.21
CA THR A 9 26.07 -19.03 -23.95
C THR A 9 25.85 -18.26 -22.63
N ALA A 10 24.76 -18.67 -21.98
CA ALA A 10 24.45 -18.53 -20.56
C ALA A 10 25.61 -18.86 -19.61
N VAL A 11 25.54 -18.37 -18.36
CA VAL A 11 25.90 -19.08 -17.12
C VAL A 11 25.75 -18.14 -15.89
N LEU A 12 25.14 -18.67 -14.81
CA LEU A 12 25.14 -18.21 -13.39
C LEU A 12 24.36 -16.91 -13.05
N PHE A 13 23.38 -16.87 -12.15
CA PHE A 13 23.31 -17.44 -10.79
C PHE A 13 21.86 -17.85 -10.43
N LEU A 14 21.61 -19.15 -10.22
CA LEU A 14 20.53 -19.61 -9.35
C LEU A 14 21.09 -19.69 -7.93
N ALA A 15 20.92 -18.61 -7.16
CA ALA A 15 21.01 -18.69 -5.71
C ALA A 15 19.64 -19.16 -5.20
N CYS A 16 19.46 -20.48 -5.06
CA CYS A 16 18.37 -21.02 -4.27
C CYS A 16 18.60 -20.60 -2.82
N ALA A 17 17.92 -19.53 -2.40
CA ALA A 17 17.70 -19.29 -0.98
C ALA A 17 16.90 -20.50 -0.47
N ASN A 18 17.56 -21.35 0.32
CA ASN A 18 16.87 -22.31 1.19
C ASN A 18 16.05 -21.50 2.19
N SER A 19 14.83 -21.12 1.79
CA SER A 19 13.80 -20.75 2.74
C SER A 19 13.49 -22.01 3.54
N GLN A 20 14.15 -22.16 4.69
CA GLN A 20 13.68 -23.06 5.73
C GLN A 20 12.25 -22.63 6.00
N GLY A 21 11.29 -23.43 5.53
CA GLY A 21 9.88 -23.19 5.78
C GLY A 21 9.73 -23.07 7.29
N ALA A 22 9.28 -21.92 7.77
CA ALA A 22 8.96 -21.76 9.18
C ALA A 22 7.84 -22.76 9.50
N GLU A 23 8.18 -23.89 10.12
CA GLU A 23 7.20 -24.84 10.61
C GLU A 23 6.32 -24.13 11.64
N LEU A 24 5.02 -24.02 11.35
CA LEU A 24 4.02 -23.54 12.29
C LEU A 24 3.47 -24.75 13.04
N TYR A 25 3.68 -24.81 14.36
CA TYR A 25 3.13 -25.84 15.22
C TYR A 25 1.71 -25.47 15.63
N ALA A 26 0.76 -26.39 15.49
CA ALA A 26 -0.60 -26.24 15.96
C ALA A 26 -0.70 -26.68 17.44
N CYS A 27 -0.86 -25.73 18.35
CA CYS A 27 -1.02 -25.95 19.79
C CYS A 27 -2.49 -25.79 20.21
N ARG A 28 -2.95 -26.58 21.19
CA ARG A 28 -4.24 -26.30 21.86
C ARG A 28 -3.99 -25.47 23.11
N ASP A 29 -4.72 -24.37 23.25
CA ASP A 29 -4.70 -23.60 24.50
C ASP A 29 -5.46 -24.34 25.62
N GLY A 30 -5.37 -23.84 26.86
CA GLY A 30 -6.08 -24.41 28.01
C GLY A 30 -7.62 -24.41 27.89
N GLY A 31 -8.17 -23.72 26.89
CA GLY A 31 -9.60 -23.72 26.54
C GLY A 31 -9.96 -24.63 25.37
N GLY A 32 -9.01 -25.41 24.84
CA GLY A 32 -9.22 -26.34 23.73
C GLY A 32 -9.25 -25.69 22.34
N ARG A 33 -8.93 -24.40 22.20
CA ARG A 33 -8.89 -23.72 20.90
C ARG A 33 -7.53 -23.92 20.23
N PRO A 34 -7.49 -24.11 18.90
CA PRO A 34 -6.23 -24.18 18.16
C PRO A 34 -5.56 -22.80 18.09
N SER A 35 -4.27 -22.76 18.39
CA SER A 35 -3.36 -21.62 18.22
C SER A 35 -2.13 -22.09 17.43
N TYR A 36 -1.53 -21.21 16.63
CA TYR A 36 -0.38 -21.56 15.79
C TYR A 36 0.83 -20.73 16.21
N GLN A 37 1.95 -21.40 16.50
CA GLN A 37 3.17 -20.76 16.99
C GLN A 37 4.38 -21.26 16.20
N GLN A 38 5.40 -20.41 16.07
CA GLN A 38 6.66 -20.77 15.39
C GLN A 38 7.62 -21.59 16.28
N LEU A 39 7.33 -21.66 17.58
CA LEU A 39 8.07 -22.46 18.55
C LEU A 39 7.23 -23.71 18.90
N PRO A 40 7.88 -24.85 19.21
CA PRO A 40 7.18 -26.03 19.69
C PRO A 40 6.30 -25.68 20.89
N CYS A 41 5.13 -26.32 21.01
CA CYS A 41 4.23 -26.11 22.14
C CYS A 41 4.95 -26.49 23.43
N SER A 42 5.48 -25.51 24.18
CA SER A 42 6.05 -25.76 25.50
C SER A 42 4.91 -26.19 26.41
N GLU A 43 4.94 -27.44 26.86
CA GLU A 43 3.98 -27.96 27.83
C GLU A 43 3.91 -27.01 29.03
N LEU A 44 2.74 -26.39 29.21
CA LEU A 44 2.51 -25.35 30.21
C LEU A 44 2.69 -25.95 31.61
N GLN A 45 3.83 -25.66 32.23
CA GLN A 45 4.03 -25.75 33.68
C GLN A 45 3.10 -24.70 34.32
N GLN A 46 1.92 -25.15 34.78
CA GLN A 46 0.95 -24.33 35.50
C GLN A 46 1.48 -24.03 36.91
N ASP A 47 2.37 -23.07 37.03
CA ASP A 47 2.72 -22.51 38.33
C ASP A 47 1.62 -21.54 38.77
N ALA A 48 0.97 -21.89 39.87
CA ALA A 48 -0.10 -21.11 40.49
C ALA A 48 0.41 -19.71 40.89
N ALA A 49 -0.18 -18.67 40.29
CA ALA A 49 0.19 -17.29 40.57
C ALA A 49 -0.19 -16.91 42.02
N PRO A 50 0.72 -16.29 42.81
CA PRO A 50 0.42 -15.81 44.16
C PRO A 50 -0.53 -14.59 44.14
N PRO A 51 -1.23 -14.33 45.25
CA PRO A 51 -2.22 -13.26 45.35
C PRO A 51 -1.58 -11.88 45.21
N VAL A 52 -2.09 -11.08 44.28
CA VAL A 52 -1.59 -9.74 43.94
C VAL A 52 -2.12 -8.71 44.94
N ALA A 53 -1.22 -8.00 45.63
CA ALA A 53 -1.54 -6.88 46.51
C ALA A 53 -2.00 -5.63 45.71
N PRO A 54 -2.83 -4.73 46.28
CA PRO A 54 -3.36 -3.58 45.58
C PRO A 54 -2.26 -2.55 45.28
N VAL A 55 -1.90 -2.42 44.01
CA VAL A 55 -0.88 -1.47 43.52
C VAL A 55 -1.51 -0.08 43.40
N ALA A 56 -0.88 0.91 44.02
CA ALA A 56 -1.27 2.32 43.94
C ALA A 56 -1.40 2.80 42.49
N ALA A 57 -2.46 3.57 42.21
CA ALA A 57 -2.78 4.08 40.88
C ALA A 57 -1.61 4.87 40.29
N LYS A 58 -0.96 4.25 39.30
CA LYS A 58 0.12 4.86 38.51
C LYS A 58 -0.45 6.09 37.78
N PRO A 59 0.23 7.26 37.81
CA PRO A 59 -0.24 8.46 37.12
C PRO A 59 -0.45 8.14 35.64
N ALA A 60 -1.60 8.57 35.11
CA ALA A 60 -2.00 8.36 33.73
C ALA A 60 -0.85 8.79 32.81
N ALA A 61 -0.23 7.82 32.14
CA ALA A 61 0.84 8.08 31.20
C ALA A 61 0.33 9.10 30.16
N ALA A 62 1.10 10.17 29.95
CA ALA A 62 0.84 11.13 28.90
C ALA A 62 0.58 10.36 27.59
N VAL A 63 -0.57 10.60 26.97
CA VAL A 63 -0.94 9.97 25.70
C VAL A 63 0.24 10.20 24.74
N PRO A 64 0.93 9.14 24.29
CA PRO A 64 2.06 9.31 23.40
C PRO A 64 1.55 10.07 22.19
N SER A 65 2.19 11.22 21.90
CA SER A 65 1.94 12.00 20.68
C SER A 65 2.00 11.02 19.52
N GLN A 66 0.83 10.71 18.92
CA GLN A 66 0.76 9.71 17.86
C GLN A 66 1.72 10.15 16.75
N ALA A 67 2.72 9.30 16.49
CA ALA A 67 3.66 9.57 15.42
C ALA A 67 2.87 9.75 14.11
N LEU A 68 3.20 10.80 13.34
CA LEU A 68 2.54 11.02 12.06
C LEU A 68 2.75 9.82 11.16
N THR A 69 1.64 9.35 10.58
CA THR A 69 1.72 8.35 9.51
C THR A 69 2.59 8.87 8.38
N ARG A 70 3.19 7.96 7.62
CA ARG A 70 4.04 8.34 6.47
C ARG A 70 3.24 9.19 5.48
N ARG A 71 1.97 8.87 5.25
CA ARG A 71 1.07 9.63 4.39
C ARG A 71 0.82 11.06 4.88
N LYS A 72 0.52 11.26 6.18
CA LYS A 72 0.31 12.61 6.73
C LYS A 72 1.57 13.48 6.58
N ARG A 73 2.77 12.89 6.75
CA ARG A 73 4.04 13.59 6.52
C ARG A 73 4.20 14.03 5.06
N GLU A 74 3.94 13.12 4.11
CA GLU A 74 3.98 13.44 2.67
C GLU A 74 3.03 14.59 2.30
N VAL A 75 1.81 14.58 2.85
CA VAL A 75 0.84 15.66 2.60
C VAL A 75 1.37 17.01 3.08
N LEU A 76 1.98 17.04 4.26
CA LEU A 76 2.59 18.25 4.81
C LEU A 76 3.79 18.72 3.98
N ASP A 77 4.71 17.81 3.65
CA ASP A 77 5.93 18.12 2.91
C ASP A 77 5.62 18.67 1.51
N LEU A 78 4.69 18.04 0.78
CA LEU A 78 4.22 18.52 -0.53
C LEU A 78 3.51 19.89 -0.42
N THR A 79 2.74 20.10 0.65
CA THR A 79 2.10 21.40 0.91
C THR A 79 3.15 22.50 1.13
N VAL A 80 4.18 22.21 1.93
CA VAL A 80 5.28 23.15 2.19
C VAL A 80 6.04 23.45 0.89
N MET A 81 6.40 22.42 0.12
CA MET A 81 7.09 22.58 -1.16
C MET A 81 6.30 23.44 -2.15
N LEU A 82 4.99 23.17 -2.32
CA LEU A 82 4.13 23.99 -3.17
C LEU A 82 4.08 25.46 -2.72
N GLN A 83 3.90 25.72 -1.42
CA GLN A 83 3.86 27.08 -0.89
C GLN A 83 5.19 27.81 -1.11
N ARG A 84 6.32 27.11 -0.97
CA ARG A 84 7.64 27.68 -1.22
C ARG A 84 7.88 27.96 -2.70
N CYS A 85 7.59 27.03 -3.60
CA CYS A 85 7.70 27.25 -5.04
C CYS A 85 6.86 28.45 -5.51
N ARG A 86 5.64 28.61 -4.96
CA ARG A 86 4.79 29.77 -5.25
C ARG A 86 5.35 31.10 -4.74
N SER A 87 6.12 31.08 -3.66
CA SER A 87 6.72 32.29 -3.09
C SER A 87 8.04 32.67 -3.77
N ASP A 88 8.83 31.67 -4.16
CA ASP A 88 10.22 31.85 -4.59
C ASP A 88 10.39 31.90 -6.11
N GLN A 89 9.44 31.36 -6.90
CA GLN A 89 9.57 31.26 -8.35
C GLN A 89 8.53 32.10 -9.10
N PRO A 90 8.97 33.11 -9.87
CA PRO A 90 8.08 33.91 -10.70
C PRO A 90 7.20 33.06 -11.64
N GLY A 91 5.91 33.39 -11.71
CA GLY A 91 4.95 32.70 -12.58
C GLY A 91 4.47 31.32 -12.07
N PHE A 92 5.07 30.76 -11.01
CA PHE A 92 4.66 29.44 -10.49
C PHE A 92 3.34 29.52 -9.73
N ALA A 93 3.04 30.65 -9.10
CA ALA A 93 1.78 30.88 -8.40
C ALA A 93 0.57 30.74 -9.33
N GLU A 94 0.63 31.34 -10.51
CA GLU A 94 -0.43 31.29 -11.51
C GLU A 94 -0.60 29.86 -12.06
N ARG A 95 0.51 29.20 -12.41
CA ARG A 95 0.47 27.82 -12.97
C ARG A 95 -0.02 26.77 -11.98
N SER A 96 0.30 26.94 -10.69
CA SER A 96 -0.02 25.96 -9.64
C SER A 96 -1.37 26.18 -8.95
N GLU A 97 -2.12 27.24 -9.29
CA GLU A 97 -3.33 27.63 -8.57
C GLU A 97 -4.38 26.52 -8.53
N ALA A 98 -4.73 25.95 -9.69
CA ALA A 98 -5.73 24.89 -9.78
C ALA A 98 -5.34 23.66 -8.96
N VAL A 99 -4.09 23.22 -9.07
CA VAL A 99 -3.54 22.08 -8.32
C VAL A 99 -3.57 22.36 -6.81
N LEU A 100 -3.16 23.55 -6.38
CA LEU A 100 -3.14 23.88 -4.95
C LEU A 100 -4.55 23.96 -4.35
N VAL A 101 -5.52 24.52 -5.07
CA VAL A 101 -6.92 24.57 -4.63
C VAL A 101 -7.48 23.16 -4.48
N ALA A 102 -7.30 22.30 -5.49
CA ALA A 102 -7.76 20.92 -5.45
C ALA A 102 -7.07 20.12 -4.34
N TRP A 103 -5.75 20.29 -4.18
CA TRP A 103 -4.95 19.69 -3.10
C TRP A 103 -5.48 20.08 -1.72
N LYS A 104 -5.67 21.38 -1.46
CA LYS A 104 -6.18 21.88 -0.16
C LYS A 104 -7.59 21.39 0.12
N LYS A 105 -8.44 21.32 -0.90
CA LYS A 105 -9.80 20.79 -0.76
C LYS A 105 -9.78 19.32 -0.35
N ARG A 106 -8.98 18.50 -1.04
CA ARG A 106 -8.82 17.08 -0.73
C ARG A 106 -8.28 16.84 0.67
N TYR A 107 -7.19 17.49 1.03
CA TYR A 107 -6.50 17.26 2.30
C TYR A 107 -6.93 18.21 3.42
N ALA A 108 -8.10 18.84 3.30
CA ALA A 108 -8.57 19.87 4.24
C ALA A 108 -8.55 19.40 5.70
N GLN A 109 -9.01 18.16 5.96
CA GLN A 109 -9.00 17.58 7.29
C GLN A 109 -7.57 17.39 7.81
N THR A 110 -6.68 16.74 7.05
CA THR A 110 -5.28 16.53 7.45
C THR A 110 -4.56 17.86 7.71
N LEU A 111 -4.76 18.86 6.84
CA LEU A 111 -4.14 20.17 7.01
C LEU A 111 -4.70 20.93 8.22
N ALA A 112 -5.99 20.76 8.54
CA ALA A 112 -6.61 21.32 9.74
C ALA A 112 -6.08 20.65 11.03
N GLU A 113 -6.05 19.31 11.05
CA GLU A 113 -5.51 18.52 12.17
C GLU A 113 -4.04 18.85 12.43
N GLN A 114 -3.26 19.08 11.38
CA GLN A 114 -1.80 19.29 11.45
C GLN A 114 -1.39 20.77 11.30
N ARG A 115 -2.30 21.71 11.58
CA ARG A 115 -2.10 23.15 11.33
C ARG A 115 -0.86 23.72 12.02
N SER A 116 -0.61 23.35 13.28
CA SER A 116 0.54 23.84 14.05
C SER A 116 1.86 23.36 13.47
N GLN A 117 1.93 22.09 13.08
CA GLN A 117 3.11 21.48 12.46
C GLN A 117 3.37 22.07 11.08
N LEU A 118 2.35 22.21 10.24
CA LEU A 118 2.45 22.86 8.93
C LEU A 118 2.97 24.30 9.07
N ALA A 119 2.43 25.07 10.02
CA ALA A 119 2.88 26.45 10.26
C ALA A 119 4.36 26.50 10.69
N SER A 120 4.81 25.53 11.48
CA SER A 120 6.21 25.42 11.88
C SER A 120 7.12 25.09 10.69
N GLN A 121 6.75 24.11 9.88
CA GLN A 121 7.51 23.74 8.68
C GLN A 121 7.58 24.88 7.67
N LEU A 122 6.50 25.63 7.47
CA LEU A 122 6.50 26.81 6.59
C LEU A 122 7.43 27.92 7.09
N ARG A 123 7.50 28.15 8.41
CA ARG A 123 8.46 29.12 8.99
C ARG A 123 9.90 28.67 8.78
N GLU A 124 10.19 27.39 8.97
CA GLU A 124 11.53 26.85 8.77
C GLU A 124 11.91 26.86 7.29
N ALA A 125 11.01 26.44 6.41
CA ALA A 125 11.25 26.41 4.97
C ALA A 125 11.51 27.81 4.38
N LYS A 126 10.99 28.90 4.99
CA LYS A 126 11.33 30.28 4.58
C LYS A 126 12.80 30.64 4.76
N ARG A 127 13.54 29.90 5.60
CA ARG A 127 14.98 30.09 5.81
C ARG A 127 15.82 29.41 4.72
N ILE A 128 15.20 28.57 3.89
CA ILE A 128 15.86 27.77 2.87
C ILE A 128 15.36 28.25 1.50
N THR A 129 16.27 28.59 0.60
CA THR A 129 15.94 28.87 -0.80
C THR A 129 15.72 27.56 -1.54
N ILE A 130 14.54 27.38 -2.14
CA ILE A 130 14.29 26.22 -3.01
C ILE A 130 14.95 26.45 -4.37
N SER A 131 15.69 25.44 -4.85
CA SER A 131 16.23 25.48 -6.22
C SER A 131 15.09 25.50 -7.24
N PRO A 132 15.14 26.38 -8.27
CA PRO A 132 14.12 26.47 -9.32
C PRO A 132 13.79 25.14 -10.00
N GLN A 133 14.75 24.21 -10.05
CA GLN A 133 14.59 22.88 -10.66
C GLN A 133 13.52 22.01 -9.98
N PHE A 134 13.12 22.34 -8.74
CA PHE A 134 12.04 21.64 -8.04
C PHE A 134 10.66 22.25 -8.32
N CYS A 135 10.59 23.44 -8.89
CA CYS A 135 9.37 24.21 -9.12
C CYS A 135 8.98 24.21 -10.60
N THR A 136 8.79 23.01 -11.15
CA THR A 136 8.58 22.78 -12.58
C THR A 136 7.16 22.34 -12.88
N ASP A 137 6.76 22.38 -14.15
CA ASP A 137 5.48 21.82 -14.59
C ASP A 137 5.46 20.29 -14.51
N ASP A 138 6.63 19.64 -14.43
CA ASP A 138 6.73 18.20 -14.13
C ASP A 138 6.29 17.89 -12.70
N LEU A 139 6.65 18.74 -11.73
CA LEU A 139 6.12 18.63 -10.37
C LEU A 139 4.59 18.73 -10.38
N LEU A 140 4.03 19.73 -11.06
CA LEU A 140 2.58 19.92 -11.13
C LEU A 140 1.89 18.71 -11.78
N ARG A 141 2.44 18.17 -12.87
CA ARG A 141 1.92 16.95 -13.51
C ARG A 141 1.96 15.72 -12.60
N LYS A 142 2.98 15.60 -11.75
CA LYS A 142 3.04 14.52 -10.74
C LYS A 142 2.05 14.72 -9.60
N MET A 143 1.76 15.97 -9.24
CA MET A 143 0.82 16.30 -8.17
C MET A 143 -0.64 16.27 -8.60
N GLU A 144 -0.95 16.58 -9.85
CA GLU A 144 -2.32 16.69 -10.36
C GLU A 144 -3.15 15.42 -10.10
N PRO A 145 -2.67 14.19 -10.40
CA PRO A 145 -3.38 12.96 -10.03
C PRO A 145 -3.64 12.86 -8.52
N LEU A 146 -2.71 13.37 -7.70
CA LEU A 146 -2.82 13.38 -6.23
C LEU A 146 -3.86 14.36 -5.69
N THR A 147 -4.49 15.16 -6.55
CA THR A 147 -5.58 16.07 -6.18
C THR A 147 -6.97 15.51 -6.47
N VAL A 148 -7.06 14.45 -7.29
CA VAL A 148 -8.32 13.80 -7.68
C VAL A 148 -8.84 12.96 -6.52
N MET A 149 -10.13 13.01 -6.22
CA MET A 149 -10.71 12.18 -5.15
C MET A 149 -10.58 10.69 -5.48
N PRO A 150 -10.09 9.87 -4.53
CA PRO A 150 -9.90 8.45 -4.78
C PRO A 150 -11.24 7.74 -4.94
N ASP A 151 -11.26 6.68 -5.74
CA ASP A 151 -12.39 5.77 -5.80
C ASP A 151 -12.56 5.04 -4.46
N THR A 152 -13.65 5.33 -3.75
CA THR A 152 -13.99 4.71 -2.46
C THR A 152 -14.18 3.19 -2.53
N ARG A 153 -14.35 2.62 -3.72
CA ARG A 153 -14.38 1.17 -3.95
C ARG A 153 -12.98 0.53 -3.82
N LEU A 154 -11.93 1.34 -3.87
CA LEU A 154 -10.53 0.95 -3.77
C LEU A 154 -9.88 1.41 -2.44
N ASP A 155 -10.66 1.83 -1.44
CA ASP A 155 -10.13 2.39 -0.18
C ASP A 155 -9.47 1.35 0.74
N SER A 156 -9.64 0.06 0.46
CA SER A 156 -9.03 -1.05 1.18
C SER A 156 -8.64 -2.18 0.23
N VAL A 157 -7.63 -2.96 0.64
CA VAL A 157 -7.16 -4.14 -0.09
C VAL A 157 -8.29 -5.16 -0.30
N GLU A 158 -9.12 -5.37 0.71
CA GLU A 158 -10.28 -6.26 0.65
C GLU A 158 -11.35 -5.77 -0.32
N LYS A 159 -11.62 -4.46 -0.36
CA LYS A 159 -12.58 -3.90 -1.32
C LYS A 159 -12.06 -3.98 -2.75
N THR A 160 -10.79 -3.64 -2.98
CA THR A 160 -10.15 -3.79 -4.29
C THR A 160 -10.19 -5.24 -4.76
N TRP A 161 -9.84 -6.20 -3.88
CA TRP A 161 -9.89 -7.62 -4.22
C TRP A 161 -11.31 -8.09 -4.53
N GLY A 162 -12.29 -7.69 -3.72
CA GLY A 162 -13.69 -8.01 -3.94
C GLY A 162 -14.23 -7.43 -5.25
N LEU A 163 -13.88 -6.18 -5.57
CA LEU A 163 -14.24 -5.52 -6.83
C LEU A 163 -13.61 -6.24 -8.02
N PHE A 164 -12.33 -6.60 -7.93
CA PHE A 164 -11.62 -7.34 -8.97
C PHE A 164 -12.33 -8.67 -9.25
N LEU A 165 -12.57 -9.51 -8.24
CA LEU A 165 -13.26 -10.80 -8.43
C LEU A 165 -14.70 -10.63 -8.95
N ALA A 166 -15.42 -9.61 -8.49
CA ALA A 166 -16.77 -9.33 -8.99
C ALA A 166 -16.75 -8.94 -10.47
N ALA A 167 -15.80 -8.11 -10.88
CA ALA A 167 -15.61 -7.71 -12.27
C ALA A 167 -15.29 -8.91 -13.17
N LEU A 168 -14.43 -9.82 -12.71
CA LEU A 168 -14.13 -11.07 -13.42
C LEU A 168 -15.36 -11.96 -13.60
N LYS A 169 -16.18 -12.15 -12.54
CA LYS A 169 -17.43 -12.94 -12.62
C LYS A 169 -18.43 -12.35 -13.61
N ALA A 170 -18.45 -11.03 -13.74
CA ALA A 170 -19.30 -10.29 -14.64
C ALA A 170 -18.75 -10.19 -16.09
N GLY A 171 -17.50 -10.61 -16.34
CA GLY A 171 -16.83 -10.37 -17.62
C GLY A 171 -16.45 -8.90 -17.85
N ASP A 172 -16.47 -8.05 -16.82
CA ASP A 172 -16.11 -6.63 -16.91
C ASP A 172 -14.59 -6.43 -16.85
N ARG A 173 -13.97 -6.53 -18.02
CA ARG A 173 -12.50 -6.42 -18.19
C ARG A 173 -11.98 -5.05 -17.80
N LEU A 174 -12.74 -3.98 -18.07
CA LEU A 174 -12.32 -2.61 -17.78
C LEU A 174 -12.28 -2.36 -16.27
N THR A 175 -13.30 -2.79 -15.53
CA THR A 175 -13.29 -2.67 -14.07
C THR A 175 -12.22 -3.58 -13.44
N ALA A 176 -12.01 -4.79 -13.99
CA ALA A 176 -10.94 -5.67 -13.53
C ALA A 176 -9.56 -5.03 -13.73
N GLU A 177 -9.29 -4.49 -14.92
CA GLU A 177 -8.06 -3.75 -15.23
C GLU A 177 -7.89 -2.52 -14.33
N HIS A 178 -8.98 -1.81 -14.02
CA HIS A 178 -8.95 -0.66 -13.12
C HIS A 178 -8.55 -1.02 -11.68
N CYS A 179 -8.65 -2.29 -11.26
CA CYS A 179 -8.15 -2.75 -9.96
C CYS A 179 -6.64 -3.04 -9.96
N LEU A 180 -5.98 -2.99 -11.12
CA LEU A 180 -4.58 -3.35 -11.30
C LEU A 180 -3.69 -2.10 -11.47
N THR A 181 -2.40 -2.31 -11.30
CA THR A 181 -1.34 -1.34 -11.64
C THR A 181 -0.05 -2.06 -12.03
N GLY A 182 0.88 -1.34 -12.65
CA GLY A 182 2.25 -1.78 -12.87
C GLY A 182 2.36 -3.11 -13.63
N LYS A 183 3.08 -4.08 -13.05
CA LYS A 183 3.34 -5.37 -13.71
C LYS A 183 2.08 -6.23 -13.83
N ALA A 184 1.23 -6.24 -12.79
CA ALA A 184 -0.03 -6.98 -12.84
C ALA A 184 -0.93 -6.47 -13.97
N GLU A 185 -1.07 -5.15 -14.13
CA GLU A 185 -1.85 -4.55 -15.23
C GLU A 185 -1.29 -4.95 -16.60
N ALA A 186 0.02 -4.85 -16.81
CA ALA A 186 0.65 -5.20 -18.07
C ALA A 186 0.47 -6.69 -18.43
N ARG A 187 0.66 -7.60 -17.46
CA ARG A 187 0.43 -9.05 -17.66
C ARG A 187 -1.05 -9.34 -17.90
N TRP A 188 -1.93 -8.65 -17.17
CA TRP A 188 -3.37 -8.83 -17.28
C TRP A 188 -3.89 -8.42 -18.65
N LYS A 189 -3.47 -7.27 -19.19
CA LYS A 189 -3.84 -6.84 -20.55
C LYS A 189 -3.57 -7.92 -21.59
N GLN A 190 -2.35 -8.47 -21.57
CA GLN A 190 -1.96 -9.53 -22.49
C GLN A 190 -2.78 -10.81 -22.30
N ARG A 191 -3.08 -11.19 -21.05
CA ARG A 191 -3.81 -12.42 -20.73
C ARG A 191 -5.30 -12.29 -21.00
N ALA A 192 -5.90 -11.16 -20.64
CA ALA A 192 -7.34 -10.94 -20.72
C ALA A 192 -7.83 -11.10 -22.16
N GLU A 193 -7.10 -10.57 -23.15
CA GLU A 193 -7.41 -10.73 -24.58
C GLU A 193 -7.57 -12.19 -25.04
N GLN A 194 -6.91 -13.13 -24.35
CA GLN A 194 -6.92 -14.55 -24.71
C GLN A 194 -7.97 -15.37 -23.96
N LEU A 195 -8.53 -14.83 -22.87
CA LEU A 195 -9.52 -15.52 -22.06
C LEU A 195 -10.93 -15.22 -22.55
N SER A 196 -11.80 -16.23 -22.56
CA SER A 196 -13.24 -16.00 -22.72
C SER A 196 -13.84 -15.46 -21.42
N ASP A 197 -15.03 -14.85 -21.50
CA ASP A 197 -15.72 -14.37 -20.29
C ASP A 197 -16.09 -15.51 -19.33
N GLU A 198 -16.28 -16.72 -19.86
CA GLU A 198 -16.48 -17.93 -19.06
C GLU A 198 -15.20 -18.35 -18.32
N ASP A 199 -14.03 -18.20 -18.94
CA ASP A 199 -12.76 -18.48 -18.27
C ASP A 199 -12.48 -17.45 -17.16
N LEU A 200 -12.82 -16.18 -17.39
CA LEU A 200 -12.74 -15.13 -16.35
C LEU A 200 -13.64 -15.45 -15.15
N ARG A 201 -14.88 -15.88 -15.43
CA ARG A 201 -15.82 -16.30 -14.39
C ARG A 201 -15.31 -17.49 -13.61
N ARG A 202 -14.86 -18.55 -14.30
CA ARG A 202 -14.30 -19.75 -13.67
C ARG A 202 -13.08 -19.43 -12.81
N TYR A 203 -12.19 -18.54 -13.28
CA TYR A 203 -11.04 -18.10 -12.51
C TYR A 203 -11.46 -17.45 -11.19
N ALA A 204 -12.42 -16.52 -11.23
CA ALA A 204 -12.90 -15.83 -10.04
C ALA A 204 -13.72 -16.71 -9.10
N GLU A 205 -14.42 -17.72 -9.63
CA GLU A 205 -15.12 -18.73 -8.84
C GLU A 205 -14.19 -19.73 -8.18
N GLY A 206 -12.98 -19.95 -8.71
CA GLY A 206 -11.98 -20.83 -8.10
C GLY A 206 -11.41 -20.30 -6.79
N ILE A 207 -11.41 -18.98 -6.58
CA ILE A 207 -10.86 -18.36 -5.36
C ILE A 207 -11.82 -18.58 -4.18
N ARG A 208 -11.32 -19.28 -3.15
CA ARG A 208 -12.04 -19.63 -1.91
C ARG A 208 -11.70 -18.74 -0.73
N GLY A 209 -10.49 -18.21 -0.70
CA GLY A 209 -9.98 -17.47 0.45
C GLY A 209 -9.17 -16.25 0.06
N PHE A 210 -9.25 -15.22 0.88
CA PHE A 210 -8.41 -14.03 0.79
C PHE A 210 -8.03 -13.56 2.19
N LYS A 211 -6.74 -13.29 2.42
CA LYS A 211 -6.25 -12.80 3.71
C LYS A 211 -5.07 -11.86 3.53
N VAL A 212 -5.22 -10.63 4.02
CA VAL A 212 -4.10 -9.68 4.14
C VAL A 212 -3.15 -10.17 5.23
N ARG A 213 -1.85 -10.27 4.92
CA ARG A 213 -0.83 -10.74 5.86
C ARG A 213 -0.21 -9.59 6.64
N TRP A 214 0.37 -8.64 5.91
CA TRP A 214 1.17 -7.56 6.46
C TRP A 214 1.32 -6.44 5.43
N GLY A 215 1.74 -5.27 5.89
CA GLY A 215 2.05 -4.13 5.03
C GLY A 215 2.05 -2.82 5.79
N ASP A 216 2.27 -1.73 5.06
CA ASP A 216 2.18 -0.36 5.55
C ASP A 216 1.09 0.44 4.79
N ASP A 217 1.18 1.77 4.80
CA ASP A 217 0.24 2.66 4.11
C ASP A 217 0.39 2.63 2.57
N TYR A 218 1.52 2.12 2.05
CA TYR A 218 1.88 2.15 0.63
C TYR A 218 1.87 0.78 -0.03
N MET A 219 2.15 -0.28 0.73
CA MET A 219 2.25 -1.62 0.19
C MET A 219 1.71 -2.64 1.17
N LYS A 220 0.91 -3.59 0.67
CA LYS A 220 0.38 -4.70 1.44
C LYS A 220 0.53 -6.01 0.67
N GLU A 221 0.83 -7.07 1.41
CA GLU A 221 0.83 -8.43 0.89
C GLU A 221 -0.38 -9.18 1.42
N ALA A 222 -1.00 -9.95 0.55
CA ALA A 222 -2.11 -10.84 0.86
C ALA A 222 -1.86 -12.25 0.29
N LEU A 223 -2.66 -13.20 0.74
CA LEU A 223 -2.75 -14.53 0.18
C LEU A 223 -4.14 -14.73 -0.40
N ALA A 224 -4.19 -15.21 -1.63
CA ALA A 224 -5.39 -15.75 -2.24
C ALA A 224 -5.27 -17.27 -2.32
N ALA A 225 -6.34 -17.99 -1.98
CA ALA A 225 -6.35 -19.46 -2.00
C ALA A 225 -7.46 -19.96 -2.92
N ASP A 226 -7.15 -20.96 -3.74
CA ASP A 226 -8.12 -21.81 -4.42
C ASP A 226 -8.16 -23.21 -3.77
N ASP A 227 -8.82 -24.18 -4.40
CA ASP A 227 -8.98 -25.54 -3.86
C ASP A 227 -7.66 -26.32 -3.73
N SER A 228 -6.59 -25.87 -4.37
CA SER A 228 -5.32 -26.62 -4.54
C SER A 228 -4.06 -25.80 -4.28
N HIS A 229 -4.13 -24.47 -4.37
CA HIS A 229 -2.98 -23.58 -4.32
C HIS A 229 -3.26 -22.32 -3.48
N VAL A 230 -2.18 -21.77 -2.92
CA VAL A 230 -2.15 -20.46 -2.26
C VAL A 230 -1.14 -19.59 -3.00
N ALA A 231 -1.59 -18.45 -3.51
CA ALA A 231 -0.76 -17.47 -4.22
C ALA A 231 -0.63 -16.18 -3.42
N GLY A 232 0.54 -15.54 -3.51
CA GLY A 232 0.75 -14.20 -2.98
C GLY A 232 0.16 -13.14 -3.90
N VAL A 233 -0.48 -12.13 -3.33
CA VAL A 233 -0.98 -10.96 -4.07
C VAL A 233 -0.40 -9.71 -3.42
N VAL A 234 0.20 -8.83 -4.23
CA VAL A 234 0.78 -7.58 -3.75
C VAL A 234 -0.12 -6.42 -4.15
N PHE A 235 -0.38 -5.53 -3.20
CA PHE A 235 -1.15 -4.31 -3.40
C PHE A 235 -0.26 -3.09 -3.15
N GLU A 236 -0.43 -2.07 -3.98
CA GLU A 236 0.17 -0.75 -3.82
C GLU A 236 -0.92 0.29 -3.62
N ASN A 237 -0.71 1.21 -2.68
CA ASN A 237 -1.60 2.34 -2.46
C ASN A 237 -1.14 3.51 -3.35
N LEU A 238 -1.84 3.67 -4.46
CA LEU A 238 -1.63 4.76 -5.40
C LEU A 238 -2.76 5.75 -5.20
N ASN A 239 -2.42 6.97 -4.79
CA ASN A 239 -3.40 8.02 -4.65
C ASN A 239 -4.53 7.72 -3.64
N GLU A 240 -4.28 6.95 -2.57
CA GLU A 240 -5.31 6.48 -1.61
C GLU A 240 -6.25 5.41 -2.19
N GLU A 241 -5.89 4.84 -3.34
CA GLU A 241 -6.52 3.67 -3.94
C GLU A 241 -5.57 2.49 -3.86
N TRP A 242 -6.01 1.41 -3.23
CA TRP A 242 -5.31 0.14 -3.27
C TRP A 242 -5.51 -0.50 -4.64
N ARG A 243 -4.40 -0.83 -5.30
CA ARG A 243 -4.36 -1.49 -6.61
C ARG A 243 -3.46 -2.71 -6.54
N ILE A 244 -3.82 -3.76 -7.26
CA ILE A 244 -3.05 -5.00 -7.33
C ILE A 244 -1.83 -4.76 -8.25
N SER A 245 -0.63 -4.89 -7.71
CA SER A 245 0.63 -4.65 -8.42
C SER A 245 1.33 -5.96 -8.85
N ASP A 246 1.03 -7.08 -8.19
CA ASP A 246 1.49 -8.42 -8.57
C ASP A 246 0.46 -9.52 -8.23
N LEU A 247 0.36 -10.54 -9.10
CA LEU A 247 -0.54 -11.70 -9.07
C LEU A 247 0.22 -12.98 -9.45
#